data_AF-A0A7H4LWU6-F1
#
_entry.id   AF-A0A7H4LWU6-F1
#
_cell.length_a   1.000
_cell.length_b   1.000
_cell.length_c   1.000
_cell.angle_alpha   90.00
_cell.angle_beta   90.00
_cell.angle_gamma   90.00
#
_symmetry.space_group_name_H-M   'P 1'
#
loop_
_entity.id
_entity.type
_entity.pdbx_description
1 polymer ?
#
loop_
_entity_poly.entity_id
_entity_poly.type
_entity_poly.pdbx_seq_one_letter_code
_entity_poly.pdbx_strand_id
1 'polypeptide(L)' 'MSEDVITLSGLTRRFAGMDRPAVAPLDCTIHSGLCDRSGGPDGAEKPP' A
#
# COMPACT_ATOMS: atom_id res chain seq x y z
N MET A 1 -5.96 -16.80 22.32
CA MET A 1 -6.17 -16.37 20.93
C MET A 1 -5.31 -15.14 20.74
N SER A 2 -4.16 -15.29 20.07
CA SER A 2 -3.30 -14.15 19.74
C SER A 2 -3.84 -13.59 18.43
N GLU A 3 -4.20 -12.31 18.41
CA GLU A 3 -4.56 -11.64 17.17
C GLU A 3 -3.26 -11.56 16.35
N ASP A 4 -3.20 -12.25 15.21
CA ASP A 4 -2.07 -12.15 14.29
C ASP A 4 -2.21 -10.81 13.55
N VAL A 5 -1.42 -9.83 13.99
CA VAL A 5 -1.45 -8.46 13.49
C VAL A 5 -0.14 -8.15 12.77
N ILE A 6 -0.25 -7.74 11.50
CA ILE A 6 0.88 -7.24 10.70
C ILE A 6 0.69 -5.74 10.51
N THR A 7 1.63 -4.96 11.03
CA THR A 7 1.66 -3.51 10.82
C THR A 7 2.62 -3.18 9.68
N LEU A 8 2.12 -2.52 8.65
CA LEU A 8 2.91 -1.92 7.58
C LEU A 8 2.97 -0.41 7.83
N SER A 9 4.18 0.15 7.84
CA SER A 9 4.36 1.61 7.96
C SER A 9 5.35 2.11 6.93
N GLY A 10 5.00 3.20 6.25
CA GLY A 10 5.84 3.87 5.27
C GLY A 10 6.21 3.02 4.06
N LEU A 11 5.42 2.01 3.69
CA LEU A 11 5.77 1.11 2.60
C LEU A 11 5.62 1.85 1.26
N THR A 12 6.75 2.16 0.62
CA THR A 12 6.79 2.84 -0.69
C THR A 12 7.20 1.89 -1.79
N ARG A 13 6.54 1.95 -2.96
CA ARG A 13 6.95 1.23 -4.16
C ARG A 13 7.64 2.19 -5.14
N ARG A 14 8.88 1.85 -5.50
CA ARG A 14 9.63 2.47 -6.60
C ARG A 14 9.82 1.47 -7.72
N PHE A 15 9.57 1.90 -8.95
CA PHE A 15 9.84 1.16 -10.17
C PHE A 15 11.10 1.74 -10.83
N ALA A 16 11.82 0.90 -11.58
CA ALA A 16 13.05 1.32 -12.26
C ALA A 16 12.74 2.46 -13.25
N GLY A 17 13.55 3.51 -13.23
CA GLY A 17 13.39 4.67 -14.11
C GLY A 17 12.49 5.80 -13.56
N MET A 18 11.95 5.68 -12.35
CA MET A 18 11.23 6.79 -11.71
C MET A 18 12.09 7.50 -10.65
N ASP A 19 12.12 8.83 -10.71
CA ASP A 19 12.74 9.70 -9.71
C ASP A 19 11.95 9.73 -8.39
N ARG A 20 10.61 9.60 -8.48
CA ARG A 20 9.67 9.63 -7.35
C ARG A 20 8.92 8.30 -7.21
N PRO A 21 8.50 7.91 -6.00
CA PRO A 21 7.72 6.69 -5.79
C PRO A 21 6.39 6.75 -6.56
N ALA A 22 5.98 5.62 -7.13
CA ALA A 22 4.73 5.54 -7.92
C ALA A 22 3.48 5.68 -7.06
N VAL A 23 3.60 5.43 -5.76
CA VAL A 23 2.51 5.51 -4.79
C VAL A 23 3.01 6.21 -3.54
N ALA A 24 2.10 6.94 -2.89
CA ALA A 24 2.34 7.50 -1.57
C ALA A 24 2.69 6.38 -0.56
N PRO A 25 3.46 6.69 0.50
CA PRO A 25 3.76 5.71 1.55
C PRO A 25 2.48 5.07 2.09
N LEU A 26 2.48 3.75 2.20
CA LEU A 26 1.36 2.99 2.73
C LEU A 26 1.58 2.70 4.22
N ASP A 27 0.62 3.13 5.03
CA ASP A 27 0.53 2.86 6.46
C ASP A 27 -0.79 2.13 6.75
N CYS A 28 -0.74 0.86 7.14
CA CYS A 28 -1.93 0.07 7.45
C CYS A 28 -1.66 -1.08 8.42
N THR A 29 -2.72 -1.57 9.07
CA THR A 29 -2.66 -2.71 10.01
C THR A 29 -3.56 -3.83 9.49
N ILE A 30 -2.99 -5.02 9.31
CA ILE A 30 -3.68 -6.20 8.80
C ILE A 30 -3.95 -7.12 9.98
N HIS A 31 -5.22 -7.47 10.18
CA HIS A 31 -5.66 -8.40 11.22
C HIS A 31 -5.99 -9.75 10.58
N SER A 32 -5.57 -10.85 11.20
CA SER A 32 -5.95 -12.20 10.78
C SER A 32 -7.47 -12.34 10.68
N GLY A 33 -7.99 -12.60 9.47
CA GLY A 33 -9.42 -12.75 9.20
C GLY A 33 -10.11 -11.51 8.61
N LEU A 34 -9.44 -10.36 8.52
CA LEU A 34 -9.96 -9.17 7.84
C LEU A 34 -9.06 -8.78 6.66
N CYS A 35 -9.45 -9.22 5.47
CA CYS A 35 -8.87 -8.72 4.22
C CYS A 35 -9.45 -7.32 3.92
N ASP A 36 -8.93 -6.29 4.59
CA ASP A 36 -9.27 -4.93 4.21
C ASP A 36 -8.48 -4.54 2.95
N ARG A 37 -9.15 -4.54 1.80
CA ARG A 37 -8.59 -3.99 0.57
C ARG A 37 -8.64 -2.47 0.68
N SER A 38 -7.60 -1.89 1.29
CA SER A 38 -7.30 -0.46 1.14
C SER A 38 -6.84 -0.22 -0.30
N GLY A 39 -7.80 0.01 -1.20
CA GLY A 39 -7.54 0.58 -2.53
C GLY A 39 -7.08 2.03 -2.34
N GLY A 40 -5.80 2.29 -2.66
CA GLY A 40 -5.31 3.66 -2.74
C GLY A 40 -6.07 4.43 -3.83
N PRO A 41 -6.24 5.76 -3.70
CA PRO A 41 -6.86 6.56 -4.75
C PRO A 41 -6.09 6.37 -6.05
N ASP A 42 -6.81 5.96 -7.09
CA ASP A 42 -6.29 5.74 -8.43
C ASP A 42 -5.55 7.00 -8.93
N GLY A 43 -4.22 7.01 -8.78
CA GLY A 43 -3.30 7.93 -9.46
C GLY A 43 -2.97 7.45 -10.88
N ALA A 44 -3.83 6.61 -11.48
CA ALA A 44 -3.66 6.15 -12.84
C ALA A 44 -4.18 7.22 -13.80
N GLU A 45 -3.34 8.21 -14.11
CA GLU A 45 -3.50 8.95 -15.35
C GLU A 45 -3.48 7.92 -16.50
N LYS A 46 -4.63 7.77 -17.16
CA LYS A 46 -4.80 6.91 -18.31
C LYS A 46 -3.85 7.39 -19.42
N PRO A 47 -2.87 6.60 -19.87
CA PRO A 47 -2.06 6.99 -21.03
C PRO A 47 -2.94 7.01 -22.30
N PRO A 48 -2.62 7.85 -23.28
CA PRO A 48 -3.49 8.19 -24.42
C PRO A 48 -3.86 6.99 -25.30
#